data_AF-A0A920PEB2-F1
#
_entry.id   AF-A0A920PEB2-F1
#
_cell.length_a   1.000
_cell.length_b   1.000
_cell.length_c   1.000
_cell.angle_alpha   90.00
_cell.angle_beta   90.00
_cell.angle_gamma   90.00
#
_symmetry.space_group_name_H-M   'P 1'
#
loop_
_entity.id
_entity.type
_entity.pdbx_description
1 polymer ?
#
loop_
_entity_poly.entity_id
_entity_poly.type
_entity_poly.pdbx_seq_one_letter_code
_entity_poly.pdbx_strand_id
1 'polypeptide(L)' 'MLAFSNLQQKELDYQKHGFTTVKHQAEVGVGYFDAISQSVGADSVAALADSTEKEQFG' A
#
# COMPACT_ATOMS: atom_id res chain seq x y z
N MET A 1 -8.75 -5.92 19.38
CA MET A 1 -8.92 -5.08 18.18
C MET A 1 -8.92 -3.58 18.47
N LEU A 2 -9.56 -3.09 19.54
CA LEU A 2 -9.59 -1.65 19.88
C LEU A 2 -8.21 -0.96 19.88
N ALA A 3 -7.21 -1.56 20.55
CA ALA A 3 -5.87 -0.97 20.60
C ALA A 3 -5.20 -0.85 19.21
N PHE A 4 -5.41 -1.83 18.33
CA PHE A 4 -4.84 -1.85 16.99
C PHE A 4 -5.55 -0.85 16.06
N SER A 5 -6.88 -0.80 16.12
CA SER A 5 -7.67 0.20 15.38
C SER A 5 -7.33 1.63 15.82
N ASN A 6 -7.07 1.86 17.11
CA ASN A 6 -6.60 3.15 17.60
C ASN A 6 -5.22 3.53 17.06
N LEU A 7 -4.32 2.55 16.85
CA LEU A 7 -3.03 2.80 16.21
C LEU A 7 -3.23 3.17 14.74
N GLN A 8 -4.00 2.38 14.01
CA GLN A 8 -4.30 2.64 12.59
C GLN A 8 -4.94 4.02 12.38
N GLN A 9 -5.86 4.43 13.27
CA GLN A 9 -6.46 5.76 13.20
C GLN A 9 -5.43 6.88 13.40
N LYS A 10 -4.47 6.69 14.32
CA LYS A 10 -3.36 7.64 14.47
C LYS A 10 -2.49 7.70 13.22
N GLU A 11 -2.18 6.56 12.60
CA GLU A 11 -1.41 6.52 11.36
C GLU A 11 -2.11 7.28 10.23
N LEU A 12 -3.43 7.10 10.08
CA LEU A 12 -4.27 7.87 9.15
C LEU A 12 -4.22 9.37 9.45
N ASP A 13 -4.40 9.76 10.71
CA ASP A 13 -4.38 11.17 11.12
C ASP A 13 -3.01 11.85 10.85
N TYR A 14 -1.93 11.08 10.87
CA TYR A 14 -0.57 11.56 10.60
C TYR A 14 -0.23 11.65 9.10
N GLN A 15 -1.08 11.15 8.20
CA GLN A 15 -0.86 11.33 6.75
C GLN A 15 -0.78 12.80 6.36
N LYS A 16 -1.54 13.68 7.03
CA LYS A 16 -1.46 15.15 6.83
C LYS A 16 -0.10 15.74 7.21
N HIS A 17 0.73 15.00 7.93
CA HIS A 17 2.09 15.35 8.32
C HIS A 17 3.15 14.61 7.48
N GLY A 18 2.75 13.90 6.43
CA GLY A 18 3.65 13.18 5.52
C GLY A 18 3.92 11.73 5.90
N PHE A 19 3.19 11.14 6.85
CA PHE A 19 3.29 9.71 7.15
C PHE A 19 2.66 8.86 6.03
N THR A 20 3.41 7.91 5.48
CA THR A 20 3.00 7.13 4.28
C THR A 20 2.71 5.65 4.57
N THR A 21 3.24 5.11 5.66
CA THR A 21 3.25 3.66 5.97
C THR A 21 1.86 3.04 6.17
N VAL A 22 0.78 3.84 6.25
CA VAL A 22 -0.60 3.34 6.18
C VAL A 22 -0.79 2.44 4.95
N LYS A 23 -0.21 2.85 3.81
CA LYS A 23 -0.13 2.06 2.58
C LYS A 23 1.17 1.27 2.56
N HIS A 24 1.22 0.23 3.38
CA HIS A 24 2.45 -0.52 3.64
C HIS A 24 2.93 -1.35 2.44
N GLN A 25 2.05 -1.76 1.52
CA GLN A 25 2.46 -2.42 0.27
C GLN A 25 3.22 -1.43 -0.63
N ALA A 26 2.71 -0.21 -0.79
CA ALA A 26 3.41 0.86 -1.48
C ALA A 26 4.73 1.23 -0.78
N GLU A 27 4.74 1.33 0.55
CA GLU A 27 5.92 1.69 1.36
C GLU A 27 7.09 0.72 1.14
N VAL A 28 6.82 -0.58 1.04
CA VAL A 28 7.86 -1.60 0.79
C VAL A 28 8.17 -1.81 -0.70
N GLY A 29 7.61 -0.97 -1.57
CA GLY A 29 7.96 -0.92 -2.98
C GLY A 29 7.25 -1.93 -3.88
N VAL A 30 6.07 -2.46 -3.49
CA VAL A 30 5.33 -3.39 -4.37
C VAL A 30 5.08 -2.78 -5.74
N GLY A 31 4.70 -1.48 -5.81
CA GLY A 31 4.52 -0.80 -7.10
C GLY A 31 5.78 -0.64 -7.93
N TYR A 32 6.94 -0.56 -7.30
CA TYR A 32 8.23 -0.54 -8.00
C TYR A 32 8.51 -1.90 -8.67
N PHE A 33 8.25 -3.00 -7.97
CA PHE A 33 8.42 -4.34 -8.55
C PHE A 33 7.33 -4.69 -9.57
N ASP A 34 6.13 -4.15 -9.44
CA ASP A 34 5.10 -4.25 -10.48
C ASP A 34 5.56 -3.55 -11.76
N ALA A 35 6.14 -2.34 -11.67
CA ALA A 35 6.66 -1.63 -12.83
C ALA A 35 7.81 -2.40 -13.52
N ILE A 36 8.68 -3.05 -12.74
CA ILE A 36 9.71 -3.95 -13.29
C ILE A 36 9.07 -5.14 -14.00
N SER A 37 8.11 -5.80 -13.35
CA SER A 37 7.41 -6.97 -13.90
C SER A 37 6.72 -6.64 -15.22
N GLN A 38 6.04 -5.49 -15.29
CA GLN A 38 5.41 -5.00 -16.50
C GLN A 38 6.44 -4.70 -17.60
N SER A 39 7.58 -4.09 -17.24
CA SER A 39 8.65 -3.78 -18.19
C SER A 39 9.28 -5.03 -18.83
N VAL A 40 9.19 -6.19 -18.17
CA VAL A 40 9.69 -7.48 -18.70
C VAL A 40 8.57 -8.37 -19.28
N GLY A 41 7.34 -7.88 -19.38
CA GLY A 41 6.19 -8.59 -19.95
C GLY A 41 5.54 -9.64 -19.02
N ALA A 42 5.73 -9.51 -17.71
CA ALA A 42 5.13 -10.36 -16.69
C ALA A 42 3.90 -9.69 -16.02
N ASP A 43 3.00 -9.13 -16.84
CA ASP A 43 1.88 -8.30 -16.36
C ASP A 43 0.85 -9.07 -15.50
N SER A 44 0.67 -10.36 -15.77
CA SER A 44 -0.35 -11.20 -15.10
C SER A 44 -0.06 -11.51 -13.63
N VAL A 45 1.11 -11.12 -13.13
CA VAL A 45 1.53 -11.36 -11.74
C VAL A 45 1.78 -10.05 -10.96
N ALA A 46 1.35 -8.90 -11.51
CA ALA A 46 1.40 -7.63 -10.79
C ALA A 46 0.50 -7.67 -9.54
N ALA A 47 1.00 -7.15 -8.41
CA ALA A 47 0.41 -7.37 -7.10
C ALA A 47 -0.50 -6.23 -6.60
N LEU A 48 -0.23 -4.97 -6.95
CA LEU A 48 -0.99 -3.83 -6.42
C LEU A 48 -2.42 -3.75 -6.98
N ALA A 49 -2.61 -4.15 -8.24
CA ALA A 49 -3.84 -3.86 -8.99
C ALA A 49 -5.11 -4.47 -8.38
N ASP A 50 -4.99 -5.62 -7.70
CA ASP A 50 -6.09 -6.34 -7.04
C ASP A 50 -5.86 -6.47 -5.52
N SER A 51 -5.04 -5.59 -4.94
CA SER A 51 -4.74 -5.62 -3.49
C SER A 51 -5.85 -4.97 -2.66
N THR A 52 -6.02 -5.45 -1.41
CA THR A 52 -6.92 -4.80 -0.43
C THR A 52 -6.46 -3.38 -0.10
N GLU A 53 -5.16 -3.08 -0.23
CA GLU A 53 -4.63 -1.72 -0.07
C GLU A 53 -5.26 -0.77 -1.10
N LYS A 54 -5.27 -1.14 -2.37
CA LYS A 54 -5.90 -0.34 -3.43
C LYS A 54 -7.42 -0.21 -3.24
N GLU A 55 -8.08 -1.28 -2.79
CA GLU A 55 -9.54 -1.27 -2.58
C GLU A 55 -9.97 -0.43 -1.37
N GLN A 56 -9.22 -0.49 -0.26
CA GLN A 56 -9.64 0.06 1.03
C GLN A 56 -8.92 1.37 1.41
N PHE A 57 -7.75 1.66 0.81
CA PHE A 57 -6.93 2.83 1.11
C PHE A 57 -6.67 3.73 -0.12
N GLY A 58 -7.16 3.33 -1.30
CA GLY A 58 -7.11 4.09 -2.56
C GLY A 58 -5.70 4.29 -3.08
#